data_AF-A0A7V4JN17-F1
#
_entry.id   AF-A0A7V4JN17-F1
#
_cell.length_a   1.000
_cell.length_b   1.000
_cell.length_c   1.000
_cell.angle_alpha   90.00
_cell.angle_beta   90.00
_cell.angle_gamma   90.00
#
_symmetry.space_group_name_H-M   'P 1'
#
loop_
_entity.id
_entity.type
_entity.pdbx_description
1 polymer ?
#
loop_
_entity_poly.entity_id
_entity_poly.type
_entity_poly.pdbx_seq_one_letter_code
_entity_poly.pdbx_strand_id
1 'polypeptide(L)'
;LTTASLAGETYHLIYYDAFAPSKQPALWTEEILKTMYLSLTAGGVLVTYCAKGEVQRILRRCGFTVEKLPGPPGGKREMIRAKKEKNS
;
A
#
# COMPACT_ATOMS: atom_id res chain seq x y z
N LEU A 1 -13.74 8.78 18.09
CA LEU A 1 -13.35 8.69 16.67
C LEU A 1 -13.69 7.29 16.21
N THR A 2 -14.63 7.15 15.28
CA THR A 2 -15.05 5.85 14.76
C THR A 2 -13.90 5.31 13.92
N THR A 3 -13.25 4.24 14.38
CA THR A 3 -12.29 3.50 13.56
C THR A 3 -13.04 2.92 12.38
N ALA A 4 -12.74 3.41 11.17
CA ALA A 4 -13.24 2.78 9.96
C ALA A 4 -12.57 1.40 9.84
N SER A 5 -13.33 0.36 10.16
CA SER A 5 -12.90 -1.02 10.00
C SER A 5 -13.22 -1.48 8.58
N LEU A 6 -12.21 -1.91 7.83
CA LEU A 6 -12.41 -2.63 6.59
C LEU A 6 -12.70 -4.10 6.90
N ALA A 7 -13.61 -4.71 6.15
CA ALA A 7 -13.79 -6.15 6.19
C ALA A 7 -12.45 -6.85 5.91
N GLY A 8 -12.06 -7.77 6.80
CA GLY A 8 -10.83 -8.55 6.67
C GLY A 8 -10.88 -9.46 5.44
N GLU A 9 -9.74 -9.66 4.80
CA GLU A 9 -9.55 -10.64 3.72
C GLU A 9 -10.63 -10.63 2.64
N THR A 10 -11.09 -9.44 2.24
CA THR A 10 -12.19 -9.26 1.29
C THR A 10 -11.70 -8.76 -0.06
N TYR A 11 -10.68 -7.91 -0.06
CA TYR A 11 -10.23 -7.21 -1.27
C TYR A 11 -9.08 -7.94 -1.94
N HIS A 12 -9.11 -8.03 -3.27
CA HIS A 12 -8.01 -8.58 -4.06
C HIS A 12 -7.02 -7.50 -4.49
N LEU A 13 -7.50 -6.27 -4.66
CA LEU A 13 -6.72 -5.16 -5.18
C LEU A 13 -7.13 -3.84 -4.50
N ILE A 14 -6.14 -3.07 -4.08
CA ILE A 14 -6.29 -1.72 -3.53
C ILE A 14 -5.49 -0.74 -4.40
N TYR A 15 -6.19 0.25 -4.97
CA TYR A 15 -5.55 1.41 -5.60
C TYR A 15 -5.36 2.49 -4.54
N TYR A 16 -4.12 2.68 -4.07
CA TYR A 16 -3.82 3.65 -3.03
C TYR A 16 -3.34 4.97 -3.65
N ASP A 17 -4.31 5.87 -3.89
CA ASP A 17 -4.10 7.16 -4.52
C ASP A 17 -4.43 8.33 -3.56
N ALA A 18 -3.55 8.52 -2.59
CA ALA A 18 -3.58 9.65 -1.66
C ALA A 18 -2.64 10.76 -2.13
N PHE A 19 -2.82 11.99 -1.64
CA PHE A 19 -1.82 13.04 -1.81
C PHE A 19 -0.48 12.62 -1.22
N ALA A 20 0.62 13.13 -1.79
CA ALA A 20 1.97 12.72 -1.41
C ALA A 20 2.20 12.82 0.10
N PRO A 21 3.07 11.98 0.71
CA PRO A 21 3.30 11.99 2.16
C PRO A 21 3.70 13.34 2.75
N SER A 22 4.35 14.20 1.94
CA SER A 22 4.72 15.57 2.35
C SER A 22 3.55 16.55 2.39
N LYS A 23 2.41 16.22 1.75
CA LYS A 23 1.19 17.03 1.73
C LYS A 23 0.15 16.49 2.71
N GLN A 24 0.04 15.17 2.83
CA GLN A 24 -0.95 14.54 3.71
C GLN A 24 -0.33 13.36 4.48
N PRO A 25 0.61 13.62 5.40
CA PRO A 25 1.36 12.57 6.11
C PRO A 25 0.47 11.63 6.93
N ALA A 26 -0.65 12.15 7.45
CA ALA A 26 -1.60 11.39 8.25
C ALA A 26 -2.19 10.17 7.51
N LEU A 27 -2.20 10.16 6.16
CA LEU A 27 -2.66 9.00 5.38
C LEU A 27 -1.59 7.93 5.17
N TRP A 28 -0.32 8.22 5.44
CA TRP A 28 0.78 7.29 5.17
C TRP A 28 1.30 6.60 6.42
N THR A 29 0.51 6.63 7.50
CA THR A 29 0.87 6.00 8.77
C THR A 29 0.86 4.48 8.63
N GLU A 30 1.64 3.84 9.50
CA GLU A 30 1.67 2.37 9.58
C GLU A 30 0.29 1.79 9.93
N GLU A 31 -0.48 2.46 10.77
CA GLU A 31 -1.83 2.04 11.15
C GLU A 31 -2.79 1.96 9.95
N ILE A 32 -2.78 2.99 9.08
CA ILE A 32 -3.63 3.01 7.88
C ILE A 32 -3.18 1.92 6.90
N LEU A 33 -1.88 1.84 6.61
CA LEU A 33 -1.35 0.85 5.68
C LEU A 33 -1.49 -0.58 6.22
N LYS A 34 -1.49 -0.78 7.54
CA LYS A 34 -1.76 -2.08 8.18
C LYS A 34 -3.23 -2.46 8.02
N THR A 35 -4.16 -1.52 8.17
CA THR A 35 -5.59 -1.76 7.90
C THR A 35 -5.79 -2.25 6.45
N MET A 36 -5.10 -1.64 5.48
CA MET A 36 -5.14 -2.09 4.09
C MET A 36 -4.60 -3.52 3.93
N TYR A 37 -3.45 -3.84 4.55
CA TYR A 37 -2.89 -5.20 4.55
C TYR A 37 -3.86 -6.25 5.09
N LEU A 38 -4.51 -5.97 6.22
CA LEU A 38 -5.46 -6.89 6.85
C LEU A 38 -6.73 -7.09 6.01
N SER A 39 -7.15 -6.07 5.28
CA SER A 39 -8.33 -6.13 4.41
C SER A 39 -8.10 -6.92 3.11
N LEU A 40 -6.84 -7.13 2.71
CA LEU A 40 -6.50 -7.89 1.49
C LEU A 40 -6.60 -9.39 1.71
N THR A 41 -7.10 -10.10 0.70
CA THR A 41 -7.02 -11.57 0.60
C THR A 41 -5.57 -12.02 0.47
N ALA A 42 -5.30 -13.30 0.75
CA ALA A 42 -4.01 -13.91 0.46
C ALA A 42 -3.70 -13.80 -1.04
N GLY A 43 -2.51 -13.31 -1.40
CA GLY A 43 -2.15 -12.97 -2.78
C GLY A 43 -2.66 -11.61 -3.27
N GLY A 44 -3.42 -10.88 -2.44
CA GLY A 44 -3.94 -9.56 -2.75
C GLY A 44 -2.85 -8.50 -2.87
N VAL A 45 -3.16 -7.42 -3.59
CA VAL A 45 -2.18 -6.41 -4.01
C VAL A 45 -2.66 -5.00 -3.64
N LEU A 46 -1.73 -4.17 -3.17
CA LEU A 46 -1.86 -2.74 -3.11
C LEU A 46 -0.91 -2.10 -4.12
N VAL A 47 -1.41 -1.16 -4.92
CA VAL A 47 -0.58 -0.37 -5.84
C VAL A 47 -0.65 1.11 -5.48
N THR A 48 0.48 1.81 -5.61
CA THR A 48 0.52 3.26 -5.41
C THR A 48 1.58 3.91 -6.29
N TYR A 49 1.32 5.14 -6.74
CA TYR A 49 2.33 5.93 -7.44
C TYR A 49 3.50 6.31 -6.51
N CYS A 50 3.32 6.26 -5.19
CA CYS A 50 4.28 6.81 -4.24
C CYS A 50 5.46 5.85 -4.04
N ALA A 51 6.59 6.14 -4.70
CA ALA A 51 7.83 5.38 -4.59
C ALA A 51 8.78 5.84 -3.48
N LYS A 52 8.35 6.72 -2.55
CA LYS A 52 9.23 7.22 -1.47
C LYS A 52 9.72 6.07 -0.58
N GLY A 53 11.00 6.09 -0.22
CA GLY A 53 11.63 5.01 0.57
C GLY A 53 11.00 4.80 1.95
N GLU A 54 10.51 5.86 2.59
CA GLU A 54 9.78 5.77 3.86
C GLU A 54 8.50 4.95 3.73
N VAL A 55 7.68 5.22 2.70
CA VAL A 55 6.45 4.46 2.42
C VAL A 55 6.77 3.00 2.18
N GLN A 56 7.82 2.70 1.41
CA GLN A 56 8.24 1.31 1.18
C GLN A 56 8.66 0.60 2.48
N ARG A 57 9.32 1.31 3.42
CA ARG A 57 9.68 0.74 4.73
C ARG A 57 8.44 0.44 5.56
N ILE A 58 7.46 1.35 5.59
CA ILE A 58 6.19 1.15 6.30
C ILE A 58 5.44 -0.05 5.73
N LEU A 59 5.30 -0.14 4.39
CA LEU A 59 4.65 -1.27 3.72
C LEU A 59 5.31 -2.61 4.10
N ARG A 60 6.64 -2.68 4.13
CA ARG A 60 7.36 -3.88 4.59
C ARG A 60 7.07 -4.21 6.06
N ARG A 61 7.03 -3.21 6.95
CA ARG A 61 6.65 -3.43 8.37
C ARG A 61 5.21 -3.92 8.53
N CYS A 62 4.28 -3.47 7.67
CA CYS A 62 2.91 -3.96 7.65
C CYS A 62 2.81 -5.44 7.25
N GLY A 63 3.83 -6.01 6.59
CA GLY A 63 3.89 -7.40 6.13
C GLY A 63 3.83 -7.58 4.61
N PHE A 64 3.85 -6.49 3.83
CA PHE A 64 3.88 -6.60 2.37
C PHE A 64 5.25 -6.99 1.83
N THR A 65 5.27 -7.84 0.80
CA THR A 65 6.38 -7.89 -0.15
C THR A 65 6.29 -6.67 -1.07
N VAL A 66 7.34 -5.86 -1.14
CA VAL A 66 7.33 -4.59 -1.88
C VAL A 66 8.26 -4.67 -3.08
N GLU A 67 7.71 -4.41 -4.26
CA GLU A 67 8.45 -4.33 -5.52
C GLU A 67 8.28 -2.95 -6.17
N LYS A 68 9.32 -2.52 -6.87
CA LYS A 68 9.33 -1.31 -7.69
C LYS A 68 9.01 -1.67 -9.12
N LEU A 69 8.08 -0.95 -9.72
CA LEU A 69 7.75 -1.06 -11.14
C LEU A 69 8.15 0.23 -11.87
N PRO A 70 8.47 0.15 -13.17
CA PRO A 70 8.59 1.36 -13.97
C PRO A 70 7.27 2.14 -13.91
N GLY A 71 7.35 3.45 -13.74
CA GLY A 71 6.16 4.29 -13.84
C GLY A 71 5.70 4.47 -15.29
N PRO A 72 4.58 5.17 -15.50
CA PRO A 72 3.99 5.30 -16.83
C PRO A 72 4.92 6.05 -17.81
N PRO A 73 4.84 5.77 -19.12
CA PRO A 73 5.61 6.47 -20.14
C PRO A 73 5.46 7.99 -20.02
N GLY A 74 6.58 8.73 -20.06
CA GLY A 74 6.58 10.20 -19.93
C GLY A 74 6.21 10.75 -18.55
N GLY A 75 6.02 9.89 -17.55
CA GLY A 75 5.60 10.26 -16.19
C GLY A 75 6.64 9.98 -15.10
N LYS A 76 6.16 9.63 -13.90
CA LYS A 76 7.02 9.28 -12.75
C LYS A 76 7.93 8.10 -13.10
N ARG A 77 9.17 8.12 -12.61
CA ARG A 77 10.17 7.07 -12.90
C ARG A 77 9.79 5.70 -12.34
N GLU A 78 9.15 5.67 -11.18
CA GLU A 78 8.86 4.44 -10.44
C GLU A 78 7.46 4.50 -9.79
N MET A 79 6.82 3.34 -9.66
CA MET A 79 5.65 3.11 -8.81
C MET A 79 5.87 1.87 -7.92
N ILE A 80 5.01 1.68 -6.92
CA ILE A 80 5.10 0.58 -5.97
C ILE A 80 3.94 -0.39 -6.15
N ARG A 81 4.28 -1.67 -6.16
CA ARG A 81 3.34 -2.77 -5.94
C ARG A 81 3.72 -3.47 -4.65
N ALA A 82 2.74 -3.67 -3.77
CA ALA A 82 2.89 -4.27 -2.46
C ALA A 82 1.94 -5.47 -2.37
N LYS A 83 2.47 -6.66 -2.16
CA LYS A 83 1.71 -7.91 -2.22
C LYS A 83 1.63 -8.56 -0.84
N LYS A 84 0.43 -9.00 -0.44
CA LYS A 84 0.24 -9.94 0.67
C LYS A 84 0.52 -11.34 0.12
N GLU A 85 1.53 -12.02 0.64
CA GLU A 85 1.87 -13.34 0.11
C GLU A 85 0.71 -14.34 0.30
N LYS A 86 0.68 -15.37 -0.55
CA LYS A 86 -0.21 -16.49 -0.33
C LYS A 86 0.31 -17.28 0.87
N ASN A 87 -0.56 -17.65 1.79
CA ASN A 87 -0.20 -18.68 2.76
C ASN A 87 0.02 -19.98 1.97
N SER A 88 1.20 -20.58 2.14
CA SER A 88 1.55 -21.89 1.56
C SER A 88 0.69 -23.01 2.12
#